data_AF-A0A1I6IB62-F1
#
_entry.id   AF-A0A1I6IB62-F1
#
_cell.length_a   1.000
_cell.length_b   1.000
_cell.length_c   1.000
_cell.angle_alpha   90.00
_cell.angle_beta   90.00
_cell.angle_gamma   90.00
#
_symmetry.space_group_name_H-M   'P 1'
#
loop_
_entity.id
_entity.type
_entity.pdbx_description
1 polymer ?
#
loop_
_entity_poly.entity_id
_entity_poly.type
_entity_poly.pdbx_seq_one_letter_code
_entity_poly.pdbx_strand_id
1 'polypeptide(L)'
;MFIQKIKSEGLSHLSYLVGNKGKAFVIDPRRDCEIYMEEAAKAGCRITHVFETHRNEDLISGAPILAKLTGARVLHGPNAMGDVTYADTTRDGDTYEFGNLTLQVLETPGHTDDSLSFAVFDTDHGDGAVGVFTGDALFIGDVGRTDFYPDRAEEVAGLLYDSLQKILALGDQAILYPAHGAGSVCGDNMADREFSSLGYERQYNDRLRIDSRERFIKEKIAEHHYQPPYFRLMEKLNLTGADPAPRVTTPVPLSPNEFHDLPDTTAIIDVRTVSAFLGAHLPGSLAIPAPMIPAFAGWYIEPGQPVVLVAADPGQAREAAQHLIRIGLDNLRGFLTTDMPEWSARGLPFHSLPAMHVDDIRERFRNPPENWQLLDVRSITEYEEEAIDGSVHVYVGELPEQLDRLDGNRHYTVMCASGARATIAASVLERAGFSRVDVFLGSFGAWKSRD
;
A
#
# COMPACT_ATOMS: atom_id res chain seq x y z
N MET A 1 7.12 11.83 -28.39
CA MET A 1 6.19 11.22 -27.41
C MET A 1 7.01 10.54 -26.35
N PHE A 2 6.63 10.67 -25.08
CA PHE A 2 7.15 9.84 -24.00
C PHE A 2 6.04 9.50 -23.01
N ILE A 3 6.15 8.32 -22.40
CA ILE A 3 5.37 7.89 -21.25
C ILE A 3 6.40 7.46 -20.21
N GLN A 4 6.39 8.11 -19.06
CA GLN A 4 7.30 7.83 -17.96
C GLN A 4 6.49 7.42 -16.74
N LYS A 5 6.67 6.16 -16.34
CA LYS A 5 6.13 5.62 -15.10
C LYS A 5 6.99 6.10 -13.93
N ILE A 6 6.33 6.64 -12.91
CA ILE A 6 6.93 7.10 -11.65
C ILE A 6 6.32 6.26 -10.53
N LYS A 7 7.14 5.38 -9.97
CA LYS A 7 6.75 4.46 -8.90
C LYS A 7 6.91 5.11 -7.53
N SER A 8 5.88 4.98 -6.70
CA SER A 8 5.96 5.22 -5.26
C SER A 8 6.35 3.91 -4.60
N GLU A 9 7.66 3.71 -4.40
CA GLU A 9 8.17 2.50 -3.73
C GLU A 9 7.42 2.25 -2.41
N GLY A 10 7.21 0.96 -2.11
CA GLY A 10 6.52 0.45 -0.93
C GLY A 10 4.98 0.51 -0.99
N LEU A 11 4.37 1.56 -1.54
CA LEU A 11 2.92 1.58 -1.80
C LEU A 11 2.54 0.77 -3.05
N SER A 12 3.53 0.47 -3.88
CA SER A 12 3.35 -0.13 -5.20
C SER A 12 2.41 0.67 -6.12
N HIS A 13 2.21 1.95 -5.80
CA HIS A 13 1.49 2.92 -6.63
C HIS A 13 2.34 3.38 -7.82
N LEU A 14 1.69 3.52 -8.97
CA LEU A 14 2.24 3.85 -10.27
C LEU A 14 1.53 5.09 -10.81
N SER A 15 2.29 6.17 -10.92
CA SER A 15 1.85 7.40 -11.58
C SER A 15 2.52 7.55 -12.93
N TYR A 16 1.95 8.36 -13.82
CA TYR A 16 2.45 8.46 -15.19
C TYR A 16 2.59 9.91 -15.62
N LEU A 17 3.79 10.31 -16.05
CA LEU A 17 4.02 11.55 -16.77
C LEU A 17 4.06 11.24 -18.27
N VAL A 18 3.18 11.87 -19.02
CA VAL A 18 3.04 11.65 -20.47
C VAL A 18 3.18 12.96 -21.19
N GLY A 19 3.96 13.02 -22.27
CA GLY A 19 4.17 14.27 -22.99
C GLY A 19 4.55 14.14 -24.46
N ASN A 20 4.21 15.19 -25.19
CA ASN A 20 4.48 15.33 -26.62
C ASN A 20 4.45 16.83 -27.02
N LYS A 21 5.38 17.24 -27.89
CA LYS A 21 5.47 18.61 -28.47
C LYS A 21 5.34 19.73 -27.43
N GLY A 22 6.04 19.60 -26.29
CA GLY A 22 6.11 20.63 -25.26
C GLY A 22 4.93 20.70 -24.29
N LYS A 23 3.92 19.83 -24.43
CA LYS A 23 2.81 19.68 -23.49
C LYS A 23 2.89 18.31 -22.81
N ALA A 24 2.56 18.26 -21.53
CA ALA A 24 2.48 17.03 -20.75
C ALA A 24 1.24 17.02 -19.84
N PHE A 25 0.86 15.82 -19.42
CA PHE A 25 -0.10 15.58 -18.35
C PHE A 25 0.44 14.53 -17.37
N VAL A 26 -0.11 14.52 -16.17
CA VAL A 26 0.19 13.50 -15.15
C VAL A 26 -1.09 12.74 -14.81
N ILE A 27 -0.98 11.42 -14.65
CA ILE A 27 -2.06 10.57 -14.12
C ILE A 27 -1.65 10.10 -12.72
N ASP A 28 -2.58 10.24 -11.78
CA ASP A 28 -2.47 9.82 -10.37
C ASP A 28 -1.17 10.29 -9.70
N PRO A 29 -0.89 11.61 -9.63
CA PRO A 29 0.35 12.08 -9.00
C PRO A 29 0.41 11.75 -7.51
N ARG A 30 1.58 11.35 -7.02
CA ARG A 30 1.88 11.23 -5.58
C ARG A 30 2.11 12.60 -4.94
N ARG A 31 1.91 12.69 -3.62
CA ARG A 31 2.07 13.92 -2.81
C ARG A 31 3.43 14.62 -2.93
N ASP A 32 4.54 13.88 -3.07
CA ASP A 32 5.88 14.43 -3.33
C ASP A 32 6.08 14.76 -4.82
N CYS A 33 5.46 15.87 -5.25
CA CYS A 33 5.24 16.25 -6.65
C CYS A 33 6.47 16.76 -7.40
N GLU A 34 7.60 17.05 -6.73
CA GLU A 34 8.78 17.66 -7.34
C GLU A 34 9.29 16.85 -8.54
N ILE A 35 9.24 15.52 -8.45
CA ILE A 35 9.68 14.62 -9.52
C ILE A 35 8.98 14.88 -10.85
N TYR A 36 7.67 15.18 -10.85
CA TYR A 36 6.93 15.41 -12.09
C TYR A 36 7.41 16.67 -12.81
N MET A 37 7.66 17.74 -12.05
CA MET A 37 8.16 18.99 -12.60
C MET A 37 9.57 18.83 -13.15
N GLU A 38 10.44 18.13 -12.42
CA GLU A 38 11.81 17.86 -12.84
C GLU A 38 11.86 17.05 -14.14
N GLU A 39 11.08 15.97 -14.23
CA GLU A 39 11.04 15.11 -15.41
C GLU A 39 10.38 15.82 -16.61
N ALA A 40 9.31 16.58 -16.39
CA ALA A 40 8.69 17.38 -17.46
C ALA A 40 9.67 18.44 -17.99
N ALA A 41 10.42 19.11 -17.11
CA ALA A 41 11.44 20.08 -17.51
C ALA A 41 12.58 19.44 -18.31
N LYS A 42 13.09 18.27 -17.89
CA LYS A 42 14.08 17.49 -18.65
C LYS A 42 13.60 17.13 -20.05
N ALA A 43 12.31 16.82 -20.19
CA ALA A 43 11.66 16.53 -21.46
C ALA A 43 11.24 17.78 -22.27
N GLY A 44 11.55 19.00 -21.78
CA GLY A 44 11.17 20.25 -22.44
C GLY A 44 9.65 20.45 -22.54
N CYS A 45 8.89 19.89 -21.61
CA CYS A 45 7.43 19.93 -21.60
C CYS A 45 6.87 20.69 -20.40
N ARG A 46 5.72 21.32 -20.59
CA ARG A 46 4.93 21.93 -19.52
C ARG A 46 3.76 21.01 -19.16
N ILE A 47 3.62 20.70 -17.87
CA ILE A 47 2.43 20.01 -17.34
C ILE A 47 1.25 20.98 -17.42
N THR A 48 0.21 20.61 -18.17
CA THR A 48 -1.00 21.43 -18.35
C THR A 48 -2.24 20.79 -17.76
N HIS A 49 -2.23 19.47 -17.58
CA HIS A 49 -3.35 18.71 -17.02
C HIS A 49 -2.84 17.68 -16.00
N VAL A 50 -3.68 17.41 -15.02
CA VAL A 50 -3.56 16.29 -14.10
C VAL A 50 -4.87 15.54 -14.16
N PHE A 51 -4.81 14.22 -14.29
CA PHE A 51 -5.98 13.35 -14.27
C PHE A 51 -5.86 12.42 -13.07
N GLU A 52 -6.96 12.24 -12.35
CA GLU A 52 -7.11 11.20 -11.35
C GLU A 52 -7.99 10.11 -11.92
N THR A 53 -7.57 8.86 -11.79
CA THR A 53 -8.38 7.71 -12.19
C THR A 53 -9.52 7.52 -11.21
N HIS A 54 -9.31 7.76 -9.91
CA HIS A 54 -10.33 7.68 -8.87
C HIS A 54 -9.87 8.42 -7.60
N ARG A 55 -10.79 8.62 -6.65
CA ARG A 55 -10.48 9.09 -5.31
C ARG A 55 -9.76 8.00 -4.50
N ASN A 56 -8.44 7.93 -4.64
CA ASN A 56 -7.58 6.96 -3.98
C ASN A 56 -7.84 6.81 -2.46
N GLU A 57 -7.87 5.58 -1.96
CA GLU A 57 -8.07 5.24 -0.55
C GLU A 57 -6.75 4.98 0.21
N ASP A 58 -5.65 4.76 -0.49
CA ASP A 58 -4.41 4.23 0.08
C ASP A 58 -3.24 5.24 0.11
N LEU A 59 -3.38 6.40 -0.55
CA LEU A 59 -2.39 7.47 -0.55
C LEU A 59 -3.02 8.87 -0.70
N ILE A 60 -2.27 9.90 -0.31
CA ILE A 60 -2.67 11.30 -0.52
C ILE A 60 -2.35 11.71 -1.96
N SER A 61 -3.38 12.15 -2.68
CA SER A 61 -3.23 12.66 -4.03
C SER A 61 -2.35 13.91 -4.08
N GLY A 62 -1.40 13.90 -5.02
CA GLY A 62 -0.58 15.06 -5.39
C GLY A 62 -1.28 16.03 -6.33
N ALA A 63 -2.49 15.74 -6.81
CA ALA A 63 -3.16 16.52 -7.85
C ALA A 63 -3.38 17.99 -7.48
N PRO A 64 -3.96 18.34 -6.31
CA PRO A 64 -4.12 19.74 -5.92
C PRO A 64 -2.78 20.45 -5.71
N ILE A 65 -1.76 19.73 -5.24
CA ILE A 65 -0.41 20.26 -4.99
C ILE A 65 0.27 20.57 -6.34
N LEU A 66 0.24 19.61 -7.28
CA LEU A 66 0.85 19.75 -8.59
C LEU A 66 0.16 20.85 -9.40
N ALA A 67 -1.16 20.96 -9.32
CA ALA A 67 -1.93 22.05 -9.92
C ALA A 67 -1.48 23.41 -9.39
N LYS A 68 -1.32 23.57 -8.08
CA LYS A 68 -0.81 24.81 -7.47
C LYS A 68 0.61 25.17 -7.94
N LEU A 69 1.46 24.17 -8.14
CA LEU A 69 2.85 24.37 -8.60
C LEU A 69 2.97 24.72 -10.08
N THR A 70 2.04 24.24 -10.93
CA THR A 70 2.17 24.29 -12.40
C THR A 70 1.11 25.15 -13.10
N GLY A 71 0.00 25.43 -12.42
CA GLY A 71 -1.23 25.97 -13.00
C GLY A 71 -1.98 24.96 -13.87
N ALA A 72 -1.69 23.65 -13.75
CA ALA A 72 -2.38 22.61 -14.49
C ALA A 72 -3.83 22.47 -14.03
N ARG A 73 -4.71 22.09 -14.96
CA ARG A 73 -6.11 21.77 -14.69
C ARG A 73 -6.21 20.34 -14.14
N VAL A 74 -6.93 20.15 -13.03
CA VAL A 74 -7.14 18.81 -12.43
C VAL A 74 -8.49 18.27 -12.87
N LEU A 75 -8.52 17.05 -13.41
CA LEU A 75 -9.74 16.38 -13.83
C LEU A 75 -9.94 15.08 -13.05
N HIS A 76 -11.20 14.82 -12.69
CA HIS A 76 -11.61 13.66 -11.91
C HIS A 76 -12.92 13.09 -12.47
N GLY A 77 -13.19 11.80 -12.20
CA GLY A 77 -14.43 11.14 -12.58
C GLY A 77 -15.67 11.66 -11.86
N PRO A 78 -16.87 11.41 -12.42
CA PRO A 78 -18.13 11.75 -11.77
C PRO A 78 -18.44 10.79 -10.62
N ASN A 79 -19.33 11.15 -9.70
CA ASN A 79 -19.87 10.23 -8.68
C ASN A 79 -18.88 9.76 -7.60
N ALA A 80 -17.86 10.56 -7.27
CA ALA A 80 -17.02 10.27 -6.11
C ALA A 80 -17.89 10.18 -4.84
N MET A 81 -17.43 9.41 -3.84
CA MET A 81 -18.07 9.37 -2.51
C MET A 81 -17.79 10.67 -1.74
N GLY A 82 -18.39 11.77 -2.20
CA GLY A 82 -18.16 13.14 -1.72
C GLY A 82 -17.91 14.11 -2.87
N ASP A 83 -17.76 15.39 -2.54
CA ASP A 83 -17.45 16.45 -3.51
C ASP A 83 -15.93 16.64 -3.59
N VAL A 84 -15.35 16.37 -4.77
CA VAL A 84 -13.91 16.63 -5.04
C VAL A 84 -13.75 18.10 -5.41
N THR A 85 -13.38 18.92 -4.43
CA THR A 85 -13.50 20.39 -4.53
C THR A 85 -12.38 21.06 -5.33
N TYR A 86 -11.30 20.32 -5.65
CA TYR A 86 -10.11 20.84 -6.32
C TYR A 86 -10.01 20.44 -7.80
N ALA A 87 -10.95 19.64 -8.32
CA ALA A 87 -10.93 19.11 -9.67
C ALA A 87 -12.21 19.45 -10.44
N ASP A 88 -12.10 19.62 -11.75
CA ASP A 88 -13.27 19.64 -12.62
C ASP A 88 -13.68 18.20 -12.97
N THR A 89 -14.97 17.96 -13.18
CA THR A 89 -15.46 16.66 -13.63
C THR A 89 -15.18 16.45 -15.12
N THR A 90 -14.66 15.28 -15.48
CA THR A 90 -14.65 14.75 -16.85
C THR A 90 -15.53 13.50 -16.96
N ARG A 91 -15.99 13.17 -18.17
CA ARG A 91 -16.98 12.11 -18.42
C ARG A 91 -16.56 11.18 -19.55
N ASP A 92 -17.23 10.04 -19.61
CA ASP A 92 -17.07 9.06 -20.69
C ASP A 92 -17.13 9.71 -22.07
N GLY A 93 -16.11 9.46 -22.89
CA GLY A 93 -16.01 10.00 -24.24
C GLY A 93 -15.36 11.39 -24.36
N ASP A 94 -15.09 12.10 -23.25
CA ASP A 94 -14.31 13.34 -23.29
C ASP A 94 -12.92 13.08 -23.87
N THR A 95 -12.36 14.06 -24.57
CA THR A 95 -11.03 13.97 -25.20
C THR A 95 -10.15 15.18 -24.93
N TYR A 96 -8.85 14.93 -24.78
CA TYR A 96 -7.83 15.95 -24.49
C TYR A 96 -6.60 15.77 -25.39
N GLU A 97 -6.13 16.86 -25.99
CA GLU A 97 -5.04 16.83 -26.96
C GLU A 97 -3.71 17.34 -26.37
N PHE A 98 -2.65 16.54 -26.58
CA PHE A 98 -1.28 16.85 -26.16
C PHE A 98 -0.32 16.60 -27.33
N GLY A 99 -0.15 17.60 -28.19
CA GLY A 99 0.64 17.43 -29.41
C GLY A 99 -0.05 16.45 -30.36
N ASN A 100 0.59 15.32 -30.64
CA ASN A 100 0.01 14.24 -31.47
C ASN A 100 -0.65 13.13 -30.63
N LEU A 101 -0.82 13.35 -29.33
CA LEU A 101 -1.54 12.44 -28.45
C LEU A 101 -2.97 12.92 -28.26
N THR A 102 -3.92 11.99 -28.38
CA THR A 102 -5.28 12.17 -27.89
C THR A 102 -5.50 11.24 -26.71
N LEU A 103 -5.87 11.81 -25.56
CA LEU A 103 -6.33 11.08 -24.39
C LEU A 103 -7.85 11.04 -24.41
N GLN A 104 -8.45 9.85 -24.40
CA GLN A 104 -9.89 9.65 -24.30
C GLN A 104 -10.26 9.09 -22.94
N VAL A 105 -11.31 9.64 -22.34
CA VAL A 105 -11.83 9.23 -21.03
C VAL A 105 -12.82 8.09 -21.20
N LEU A 106 -12.70 7.06 -20.35
CA LEU A 106 -13.62 5.95 -20.21
C LEU A 106 -14.09 5.90 -18.76
N GLU A 107 -15.40 6.01 -18.52
CA GLU A 107 -15.92 5.73 -17.18
C GLU A 107 -15.86 4.22 -16.95
N THR A 108 -15.11 3.80 -15.94
CA THR A 108 -14.86 2.39 -15.63
C THR A 108 -15.15 2.11 -14.15
N PRO A 109 -16.41 2.29 -13.70
CA PRO A 109 -16.78 2.05 -12.32
C PRO A 109 -16.60 0.59 -11.92
N GLY A 110 -16.36 0.35 -10.64
CA GLY A 110 -16.20 -0.99 -10.11
C GLY A 110 -15.30 -1.01 -8.87
N HIS A 111 -14.07 -0.52 -9.02
CA HIS A 111 -13.24 -0.27 -7.84
C HIS A 111 -13.88 0.82 -6.97
N THR A 112 -14.16 1.96 -7.60
CA THR A 112 -15.01 3.03 -7.08
C THR A 112 -16.08 3.42 -8.10
N ASP A 113 -17.15 4.11 -7.68
CA ASP A 113 -18.19 4.62 -8.58
C ASP A 113 -17.68 5.73 -9.53
N ASP A 114 -16.58 6.40 -9.17
CA ASP A 114 -15.92 7.48 -9.92
C ASP A 114 -14.72 7.03 -10.76
N SER A 115 -14.41 5.74 -10.75
CA SER A 115 -13.27 5.19 -11.46
C SER A 115 -13.31 5.49 -12.97
N LEU A 116 -12.20 6.01 -13.48
CA LEU A 116 -11.93 6.30 -14.88
C LEU A 116 -10.74 5.49 -15.38
N SER A 117 -10.78 5.15 -16.66
CA SER A 117 -9.62 4.73 -17.43
C SER A 117 -9.35 5.73 -18.56
N PHE A 118 -8.10 5.88 -18.96
CA PHE A 118 -7.68 6.83 -19.99
C PHE A 118 -6.98 6.13 -21.14
N ALA A 119 -7.63 6.06 -22.30
CA ALA A 119 -7.03 5.49 -23.51
C ALA A 119 -6.20 6.55 -24.25
N VAL A 120 -4.99 6.19 -24.66
CA VAL A 120 -4.10 7.06 -25.45
C VAL A 120 -4.08 6.60 -26.89
N PHE A 121 -4.22 7.56 -27.80
CA PHE A 121 -4.11 7.38 -29.24
C PHE A 121 -2.95 8.23 -29.76
N ASP A 122 -2.14 7.66 -30.66
CA ASP A 122 -1.11 8.39 -31.40
C ASP A 122 -1.66 8.77 -32.78
N THR A 123 -1.98 10.04 -32.98
CA THR A 123 -2.59 10.52 -34.22
C THR A 123 -1.65 10.49 -35.42
N ASP A 124 -0.35 10.26 -35.22
CA ASP A 124 0.59 10.00 -36.31
C ASP A 124 0.49 8.56 -36.84
N HIS A 125 -0.04 7.60 -36.05
CA HIS A 125 0.06 6.17 -36.32
C HIS A 125 -1.23 5.38 -36.02
N GLY A 126 -2.15 5.36 -36.98
CA GLY A 126 -3.35 4.51 -36.97
C GLY A 126 -4.44 4.96 -35.98
N ASP A 127 -5.59 4.30 -36.04
CA ASP A 127 -6.78 4.69 -35.26
C ASP A 127 -6.93 3.91 -33.94
N GLY A 128 -6.05 2.95 -33.68
CA GLY A 128 -6.10 2.10 -32.49
C GLY A 128 -5.44 2.75 -31.26
N ALA A 129 -5.94 2.42 -30.07
CA ALA A 129 -5.30 2.84 -28.83
C ALA A 129 -3.89 2.21 -28.72
N VAL A 130 -2.90 3.03 -28.38
CA VAL A 130 -1.52 2.60 -28.13
C VAL A 130 -1.32 2.12 -26.70
N GLY A 131 -2.14 2.60 -25.76
CA GLY A 131 -2.14 2.16 -24.38
C GLY A 131 -3.34 2.71 -23.61
N VAL A 132 -3.54 2.17 -22.41
CA VAL A 132 -4.63 2.57 -21.52
C VAL A 132 -4.14 2.62 -20.09
N PHE A 133 -4.43 3.74 -19.43
CA PHE A 133 -4.25 3.89 -17.99
C PHE A 133 -5.53 3.43 -17.31
N THR A 134 -5.46 2.36 -16.53
CA THR A 134 -6.66 1.66 -16.03
C THR A 134 -7.01 1.97 -14.59
N GLY A 135 -6.23 2.85 -13.94
CA GLY A 135 -6.35 3.06 -12.51
C GLY A 135 -6.31 1.73 -11.77
N ASP A 136 -7.29 1.55 -10.88
CA ASP A 136 -7.48 0.33 -10.11
C ASP A 136 -8.60 -0.57 -10.67
N ALA A 137 -9.09 -0.32 -11.90
CA ALA A 137 -10.06 -1.22 -12.53
C ALA A 137 -9.42 -2.53 -13.00
N LEU A 138 -8.28 -2.44 -13.69
CA LEU A 138 -7.54 -3.59 -14.23
C LEU A 138 -6.05 -3.50 -13.87
N PHE A 139 -5.53 -4.55 -13.26
CA PHE A 139 -4.11 -4.72 -12.93
C PHE A 139 -3.42 -5.72 -13.85
N ILE A 140 -2.10 -5.82 -13.69
CA ILE A 140 -1.33 -6.90 -14.32
C ILE A 140 -1.51 -8.16 -13.47
N GLY A 141 -2.26 -9.13 -14.00
CA GLY A 141 -2.56 -10.41 -13.33
C GLY A 141 -3.81 -10.42 -12.43
N ASP A 142 -4.43 -9.27 -12.15
CA ASP A 142 -5.61 -9.18 -11.30
C ASP A 142 -6.54 -8.01 -11.71
N VAL A 143 -7.60 -7.74 -10.94
CA VAL A 143 -8.53 -6.61 -11.11
C VAL A 143 -8.81 -5.93 -9.76
N GLY A 144 -9.37 -4.73 -9.79
CA GLY A 144 -9.72 -3.99 -8.57
C GLY A 144 -10.61 -4.75 -7.59
N ARG A 145 -10.40 -4.51 -6.30
CA ARG A 145 -11.37 -4.87 -5.24
C ARG A 145 -12.66 -4.03 -5.36
N THR A 146 -13.77 -4.56 -4.89
CA THR A 146 -15.13 -3.97 -5.05
C THR A 146 -15.89 -3.82 -3.73
N ASP A 147 -15.22 -3.98 -2.60
CA ASP A 147 -15.82 -4.16 -1.27
C ASP A 147 -16.06 -2.85 -0.51
N PHE A 148 -15.74 -1.69 -1.09
CA PHE A 148 -16.06 -0.38 -0.49
C PHE A 148 -17.57 -0.10 -0.39
N TYR A 149 -18.40 -0.87 -1.11
CA TYR A 149 -19.86 -0.72 -1.14
C TYR A 149 -20.56 -2.02 -0.70
N PRO A 150 -20.47 -2.41 0.59
CA PRO A 150 -20.98 -3.70 1.05
C PRO A 150 -22.48 -3.90 0.78
N ASP A 151 -23.29 -2.85 0.85
CA ASP A 151 -24.73 -2.89 0.57
C ASP A 151 -25.07 -3.02 -0.93
N ARG A 152 -24.08 -2.84 -1.82
CA ARG A 152 -24.20 -2.90 -3.29
C ARG A 152 -23.20 -3.89 -3.90
N ALA A 153 -22.73 -4.88 -3.14
CA ALA A 153 -21.62 -5.74 -3.55
C ALA A 153 -21.84 -6.44 -4.91
N GLU A 154 -23.03 -6.99 -5.18
CA GLU A 154 -23.38 -7.59 -6.47
C GLU A 154 -23.41 -6.58 -7.62
N GLU A 155 -23.94 -5.38 -7.35
CA GLU A 155 -24.03 -4.31 -8.34
C GLU A 155 -22.64 -3.84 -8.76
N VAL A 156 -21.80 -3.49 -7.79
CA VAL A 156 -20.47 -2.92 -8.01
C VAL A 156 -19.51 -3.95 -8.63
N ALA A 157 -19.57 -5.22 -8.23
CA ALA A 157 -18.84 -6.28 -8.92
C ALA A 157 -19.29 -6.46 -10.38
N GLY A 158 -20.60 -6.27 -10.64
CA GLY A 158 -21.14 -6.26 -12.00
C GLY A 158 -20.66 -5.06 -12.82
N LEU A 159 -20.59 -3.87 -12.22
CA LEU A 159 -20.03 -2.67 -12.85
C LEU A 159 -18.56 -2.90 -13.24
N LEU A 160 -17.76 -3.48 -12.35
CA LEU A 160 -16.38 -3.82 -12.66
C LEU A 160 -16.29 -4.75 -13.88
N TYR A 161 -17.11 -5.80 -13.94
CA TYR A 161 -17.14 -6.71 -15.09
C TYR A 161 -17.41 -5.95 -16.41
N ASP A 162 -18.42 -5.08 -16.41
CA ASP A 162 -18.82 -4.31 -17.60
C ASP A 162 -17.71 -3.31 -18.01
N SER A 163 -17.04 -2.69 -17.03
CA SER A 163 -15.88 -1.82 -17.21
C SER A 163 -14.68 -2.55 -17.82
N LEU A 164 -14.40 -3.78 -17.39
CA LEU A 164 -13.33 -4.61 -17.95
C LEU A 164 -13.60 -4.94 -19.42
N GLN A 165 -14.86 -5.23 -19.80
CA GLN A 165 -15.21 -5.43 -21.20
C GLN A 165 -15.00 -4.16 -22.04
N LYS A 166 -15.34 -2.99 -21.49
CA LYS A 166 -15.09 -1.68 -22.14
C LYS A 166 -13.59 -1.46 -22.38
N ILE A 167 -12.74 -1.71 -21.38
CA ILE A 167 -11.28 -1.59 -21.52
C ILE A 167 -10.76 -2.58 -22.58
N LEU A 168 -11.18 -3.85 -22.52
CA LEU A 168 -10.77 -4.89 -23.47
C LEU A 168 -11.19 -4.60 -24.92
N ALA A 169 -12.21 -3.77 -25.15
CA ALA A 169 -12.64 -3.38 -26.49
C ALA A 169 -11.64 -2.44 -27.20
N LEU A 170 -10.66 -1.87 -26.49
CA LEU A 170 -9.58 -1.04 -27.07
C LEU A 170 -8.62 -1.85 -27.96
N GLY A 171 -8.63 -3.17 -27.85
CA GLY A 171 -7.86 -4.09 -28.68
C GLY A 171 -6.58 -4.59 -28.02
N ASP A 172 -6.15 -5.78 -28.44
CA ASP A 172 -5.08 -6.56 -27.80
C ASP A 172 -3.69 -5.87 -27.86
N GLN A 173 -3.51 -4.92 -28.77
CA GLN A 173 -2.28 -4.15 -28.96
C GLN A 173 -2.03 -3.11 -27.86
N ALA A 174 -3.08 -2.65 -27.16
CA ALA A 174 -2.95 -1.57 -26.19
C ALA A 174 -2.12 -2.01 -24.97
N ILE A 175 -1.09 -1.22 -24.65
CA ILE A 175 -0.26 -1.42 -23.46
C ILE A 175 -1.06 -1.04 -22.22
N LEU A 176 -0.96 -1.87 -21.18
CA LEU A 176 -1.66 -1.70 -19.91
C LEU A 176 -0.82 -0.90 -18.91
N TYR A 177 -1.41 0.15 -18.33
CA TYR A 177 -0.80 1.01 -17.32
C TYR A 177 -1.71 1.16 -16.09
N PRO A 178 -1.63 0.25 -15.11
CA PRO A 178 -2.45 0.34 -13.89
C PRO A 178 -1.95 1.41 -12.92
N ALA A 179 -2.77 1.82 -11.94
CA ALA A 179 -2.31 2.68 -10.85
C ALA A 179 -1.58 1.90 -9.74
N HIS A 180 -1.66 0.56 -9.71
CA HIS A 180 -0.94 -0.28 -8.74
C HIS A 180 -0.26 -1.52 -9.37
N GLY A 181 0.77 -2.03 -8.67
CA GLY A 181 1.46 -3.28 -8.98
C GLY A 181 1.63 -4.18 -7.75
N ALA A 182 2.40 -5.27 -7.89
CA ALA A 182 2.61 -6.27 -6.84
C ALA A 182 2.94 -5.66 -5.46
N GLY A 183 2.21 -6.11 -4.44
CA GLY A 183 2.37 -5.65 -3.05
C GLY A 183 1.49 -4.47 -2.63
N SER A 184 0.68 -3.90 -3.53
CA SER A 184 -0.37 -2.95 -3.14
C SER A 184 -1.53 -3.65 -2.42
N VAL A 185 -2.21 -2.92 -1.54
CA VAL A 185 -3.41 -3.36 -0.79
C VAL A 185 -4.71 -3.23 -1.60
N CYS A 186 -4.64 -2.69 -2.82
CA CYS A 186 -5.79 -2.52 -3.72
C CYS A 186 -6.12 -3.79 -4.54
N GLY A 187 -5.24 -4.80 -4.52
CA GLY A 187 -5.45 -6.11 -5.17
C GLY A 187 -4.61 -7.22 -4.53
N ASP A 188 -5.04 -8.47 -4.67
CA ASP A 188 -4.46 -9.61 -3.93
C ASP A 188 -3.29 -10.28 -4.68
N ASN A 189 -3.44 -10.50 -5.99
CA ASN A 189 -2.58 -11.39 -6.77
C ASN A 189 -1.92 -10.72 -7.98
N MET A 190 -1.56 -9.44 -7.82
CA MET A 190 -0.84 -8.70 -8.86
C MET A 190 0.53 -9.31 -9.15
N ALA A 191 0.87 -9.42 -10.42
CA ALA A 191 2.14 -10.00 -10.83
C ALA A 191 3.33 -9.05 -10.58
N ASP A 192 4.50 -9.63 -10.27
CA ASP A 192 5.76 -8.88 -10.08
C ASP A 192 6.21 -8.11 -11.34
N ARG A 193 5.77 -8.55 -12.53
CA ARG A 193 6.09 -7.87 -13.79
C ARG A 193 5.34 -6.56 -13.89
N GLU A 194 6.03 -5.49 -14.29
CA GLU A 194 5.42 -4.16 -14.39
C GLU A 194 5.13 -3.70 -15.83
N PHE A 195 4.93 -4.66 -16.75
CA PHE A 195 4.52 -4.42 -18.12
C PHE A 195 3.54 -5.51 -18.57
N SER A 196 2.54 -5.13 -19.36
CA SER A 196 1.60 -6.05 -20.01
C SER A 196 0.87 -5.36 -21.16
N SER A 197 0.02 -6.11 -21.88
CA SER A 197 -0.94 -5.58 -22.84
C SER A 197 -2.33 -6.17 -22.58
N LEU A 198 -3.37 -5.53 -23.10
CA LEU A 198 -4.73 -6.05 -22.99
C LEU A 198 -4.87 -7.45 -23.60
N GLY A 199 -4.14 -7.74 -24.68
CA GLY A 199 -4.13 -9.07 -25.29
C GLY A 199 -3.53 -10.14 -24.38
N TYR A 200 -2.45 -9.81 -23.66
CA TYR A 200 -1.84 -10.73 -22.71
C TYR A 200 -2.76 -10.97 -21.52
N GLU A 201 -3.31 -9.90 -20.93
CA GLU A 201 -4.23 -10.04 -19.79
C GLU A 201 -5.51 -10.78 -20.18
N ARG A 202 -6.08 -10.55 -21.36
CA ARG A 202 -7.23 -11.34 -21.86
C ARG A 202 -6.95 -12.85 -21.85
N GLN A 203 -5.73 -13.26 -22.17
CA GLN A 203 -5.35 -14.67 -22.29
C GLN A 203 -4.97 -15.30 -20.95
N TYR A 204 -4.38 -14.53 -20.02
CA TYR A 204 -3.69 -15.07 -18.85
C TYR A 204 -4.12 -14.49 -17.50
N ASN A 205 -4.92 -13.42 -17.48
CA ASN A 205 -5.49 -12.89 -16.24
C ASN A 205 -6.68 -13.76 -15.84
N ASP A 206 -6.58 -14.45 -14.70
CA ASP A 206 -7.59 -15.43 -14.29
C ASP A 206 -8.97 -14.80 -14.08
N ARG A 207 -9.03 -13.52 -13.69
CA ARG A 207 -10.30 -12.78 -13.52
C ARG A 207 -10.96 -12.46 -14.87
N LEU A 208 -10.17 -12.16 -15.91
CA LEU A 208 -10.68 -11.90 -17.26
C LEU A 208 -11.09 -13.16 -18.02
N ARG A 209 -10.63 -14.33 -17.57
CA ARG A 209 -10.97 -15.64 -18.15
C ARG A 209 -12.27 -16.22 -17.62
N ILE A 210 -12.90 -15.57 -16.65
CA ILE A 210 -14.22 -15.96 -16.15
C ILE A 210 -15.25 -15.70 -17.26
N ASP A 211 -15.90 -16.76 -17.72
CA ASP A 211 -16.75 -16.80 -18.91
C ASP A 211 -18.22 -16.38 -18.65
N SER A 212 -18.55 -16.01 -17.42
CA SER A 212 -19.88 -15.56 -17.00
C SER A 212 -19.79 -14.39 -16.03
N ARG A 213 -20.62 -13.37 -16.28
CA ARG A 213 -20.79 -12.21 -15.39
C ARG A 213 -21.23 -12.63 -13.99
N GLU A 214 -22.16 -13.58 -13.89
CA GLU A 214 -22.67 -14.10 -12.62
C GLU A 214 -21.58 -14.81 -11.82
N ARG A 215 -20.74 -15.60 -12.50
CA ARG A 215 -19.59 -16.25 -11.88
C ARG A 215 -18.55 -15.24 -11.40
N PHE A 216 -18.25 -14.21 -12.21
CA PHE A 216 -17.33 -13.15 -11.83
C PHE A 216 -17.80 -12.43 -10.56
N ILE A 217 -19.08 -12.04 -10.53
CA ILE A 217 -19.69 -11.39 -9.36
C ILE A 217 -19.59 -12.26 -8.11
N LYS A 218 -19.95 -13.55 -8.23
CA LYS A 218 -19.87 -14.49 -7.12
C LYS A 218 -18.43 -14.63 -6.58
N GLU A 219 -17.45 -14.71 -7.46
CA GLU A 219 -16.04 -14.81 -7.06
C GLU A 219 -15.53 -13.51 -6.43
N LYS A 220 -15.89 -12.34 -6.96
CA LYS A 220 -15.52 -11.03 -6.38
C LYS A 220 -16.09 -10.81 -4.98
N ILE A 221 -17.36 -11.16 -4.75
CA ILE A 221 -18.00 -11.00 -3.43
C ILE A 221 -17.41 -11.96 -2.39
N ALA A 222 -16.85 -13.10 -2.83
CA ALA A 222 -16.21 -14.06 -1.95
C ALA A 222 -14.79 -13.66 -1.54
N GLU A 223 -14.21 -12.62 -2.13
CA GLU A 223 -12.90 -12.11 -1.72
C GLU A 223 -12.96 -11.49 -0.33
N HIS A 224 -11.88 -11.62 0.42
CA HIS A 224 -11.73 -11.01 1.73
C HIS A 224 -10.58 -10.02 1.70
N HIS A 225 -10.91 -8.75 1.86
CA HIS A 225 -9.94 -7.68 1.87
C HIS A 225 -9.87 -6.99 3.22
N TYR A 226 -8.66 -6.78 3.71
CA TYR A 226 -8.44 -5.94 4.89
C TYR A 226 -8.44 -4.46 4.50
N GLN A 227 -9.07 -3.62 5.33
CA GLN A 227 -9.08 -2.17 5.15
C GLN A 227 -8.36 -1.51 6.32
N PRO A 228 -7.14 -0.97 6.10
CA PRO A 228 -6.42 -0.23 7.11
C PRO A 228 -7.24 0.99 7.61
N PRO A 229 -7.27 1.27 8.93
CA PRO A 229 -8.01 2.41 9.48
C PRO A 229 -7.67 3.77 8.85
N TYR A 230 -6.42 3.96 8.38
CA TYR A 230 -5.98 5.20 7.75
C TYR A 230 -6.68 5.52 6.42
N PHE A 231 -7.35 4.55 5.78
CA PHE A 231 -8.12 4.80 4.55
C PHE A 231 -9.12 5.94 4.76
N ARG A 232 -9.78 6.00 5.92
CA ARG A 232 -10.72 7.08 6.28
C ARG A 232 -10.09 8.49 6.23
N LEU A 233 -8.78 8.59 6.49
CA LEU A 233 -8.04 9.84 6.35
C LEU A 233 -7.87 10.19 4.87
N MET A 234 -7.51 9.22 4.03
CA MET A 234 -7.35 9.41 2.58
C MET A 234 -8.67 9.78 1.92
N GLU A 235 -9.75 9.08 2.25
CA GLU A 235 -11.12 9.37 1.79
C GLU A 235 -11.53 10.83 2.01
N LYS A 236 -11.10 11.41 3.14
CA LYS A 236 -11.35 12.82 3.44
C LYS A 236 -10.39 13.74 2.69
N LEU A 237 -9.09 13.45 2.75
CA LEU A 237 -8.05 14.32 2.19
C LEU A 237 -8.12 14.39 0.65
N ASN A 238 -8.55 13.33 -0.01
CA ASN A 238 -8.69 13.27 -1.47
C ASN A 238 -10.04 13.82 -1.97
N LEU A 239 -10.88 14.38 -1.09
CA LEU A 239 -12.01 15.22 -1.51
C LEU A 239 -11.66 16.70 -1.51
N THR A 240 -10.92 17.16 -0.50
CA THR A 240 -10.63 18.59 -0.30
C THR A 240 -9.20 19.00 -0.63
N GLY A 241 -8.33 18.03 -0.86
CA GLY A 241 -6.89 18.20 -0.99
C GLY A 241 -6.17 18.23 0.36
N ALA A 242 -4.86 17.96 0.31
CA ALA A 242 -3.96 17.97 1.45
C ALA A 242 -2.82 18.99 1.27
N ASP A 243 -2.10 19.29 2.36
CA ASP A 243 -0.91 20.12 2.32
C ASP A 243 0.24 19.43 1.55
N PRO A 244 1.12 20.18 0.88
CA PRO A 244 2.31 19.63 0.24
C PRO A 244 3.18 18.81 1.20
N ALA A 245 3.87 17.79 0.66
CA ALA A 245 4.88 17.08 1.42
C ALA A 245 6.01 18.03 1.88
N PRO A 246 6.64 17.78 3.05
CA PRO A 246 7.84 18.49 3.44
C PRO A 246 8.96 18.35 2.41
N ARG A 247 9.60 19.46 2.02
CA ARG A 247 10.73 19.44 1.06
C ARG A 247 11.92 18.62 1.55
N VAL A 248 12.17 18.64 2.85
CA VAL A 248 13.19 17.82 3.50
C VAL A 248 12.45 16.71 4.24
N THR A 249 12.51 15.50 3.69
CA THR A 249 11.81 14.33 4.24
C THR A 249 12.61 13.60 5.30
N THR A 250 13.91 13.91 5.45
CA THR A 250 14.75 13.30 6.49
C THR A 250 14.40 13.93 7.84
N PRO A 251 13.90 13.13 8.81
CA PRO A 251 13.59 13.66 10.14
C PRO A 251 14.85 14.16 10.85
N VAL A 252 14.67 14.99 11.88
CA VAL A 252 15.81 15.48 12.68
C VAL A 252 16.40 14.35 13.53
N PRO A 253 17.73 14.22 13.65
CA PRO A 253 18.33 13.26 14.57
C PRO A 253 18.06 13.68 16.02
N LEU A 254 17.71 12.72 16.86
CA LEU A 254 17.49 12.91 18.29
C LEU A 254 18.63 12.29 19.09
N SER A 255 19.02 12.97 20.17
CA SER A 255 19.82 12.38 21.24
C SER A 255 18.96 11.46 22.14
N PRO A 256 19.57 10.56 22.93
CA PRO A 256 18.83 9.76 23.90
C PRO A 256 18.01 10.57 24.91
N ASN A 257 18.48 11.76 25.28
CA ASN A 257 17.75 12.65 26.20
C ASN A 257 16.51 13.25 25.52
N GLU A 258 16.67 13.79 24.30
CA GLU A 258 15.53 14.32 23.53
C GLU A 258 14.49 13.23 23.23
N PHE A 259 14.93 11.99 23.03
CA PHE A 259 14.04 10.84 22.89
C PHE A 259 13.28 10.53 24.18
N HIS A 260 13.95 10.59 25.34
CA HIS A 260 13.32 10.35 26.63
C HIS A 260 12.30 11.44 27.01
N ASP A 261 12.52 12.66 26.56
CA ASP A 261 11.64 13.81 26.81
C ASP A 261 10.41 13.85 25.87
N LEU A 262 10.25 12.86 24.98
CA LEU A 262 9.08 12.76 24.10
C LEU A 262 7.80 12.46 24.92
N PRO A 263 6.64 13.01 24.50
CA PRO A 263 5.37 12.68 25.14
C PRO A 263 5.06 11.17 25.08
N ASP A 264 4.47 10.61 26.14
CA ASP A 264 4.04 9.20 26.21
C ASP A 264 3.09 8.78 25.07
N THR A 265 2.40 9.74 24.45
CA THR A 265 1.50 9.51 23.31
C THR A 265 2.24 9.30 21.99
N THR A 266 3.56 9.48 21.96
CA THR A 266 4.38 9.35 20.75
C THR A 266 4.51 7.89 20.35
N ALA A 267 4.18 7.57 19.10
CA ALA A 267 4.44 6.27 18.53
C ALA A 267 5.94 6.10 18.24
N ILE A 268 6.56 5.09 18.84
CA ILE A 268 7.96 4.72 18.59
C ILE A 268 7.95 3.59 17.56
N ILE A 269 8.40 3.89 16.34
CA ILE A 269 8.40 2.93 15.22
C ILE A 269 9.83 2.52 14.92
N ASP A 270 10.16 1.27 15.19
CA ASP A 270 11.46 0.70 14.86
C ASP A 270 11.43 0.11 13.45
N VAL A 271 12.17 0.75 12.55
CA VAL A 271 12.19 0.45 11.12
C VAL A 271 13.36 -0.42 10.70
N ARG A 272 14.16 -0.88 11.68
CA ARG A 272 15.32 -1.74 11.46
C ARG A 272 14.88 -3.13 10.99
N THR A 273 15.86 -3.92 10.57
CA THR A 273 15.62 -5.31 10.14
C THR A 273 15.03 -6.16 11.27
N VAL A 274 14.30 -7.22 10.90
CA VAL A 274 13.75 -8.21 11.85
C VAL A 274 14.82 -8.71 12.83
N SER A 275 16.00 -9.10 12.34
CA SER A 275 17.09 -9.59 13.19
C SER A 275 17.62 -8.54 14.17
N ALA A 276 17.68 -7.27 13.75
CA ALA A 276 18.12 -6.18 14.63
C ALA A 276 17.12 -5.95 15.77
N PHE A 277 15.81 -5.92 15.45
CA PHE A 277 14.76 -5.75 16.43
C PHE A 277 14.71 -6.91 17.43
N LEU A 278 14.67 -8.15 16.94
CA LEU A 278 14.60 -9.35 17.80
C LEU A 278 15.80 -9.42 18.75
N GLY A 279 16.99 -9.06 18.28
CA GLY A 279 18.22 -9.08 19.08
C GLY A 279 18.23 -8.04 20.21
N ALA A 280 17.89 -6.79 19.90
CA ALA A 280 17.77 -5.73 20.91
C ALA A 280 16.95 -4.54 20.37
N HIS A 281 15.94 -4.10 21.11
CA HIS A 281 15.09 -2.96 20.75
C HIS A 281 14.68 -2.13 21.96
N LEU A 282 14.11 -0.95 21.68
CA LEU A 282 13.62 -0.05 22.72
C LEU A 282 12.29 -0.57 23.29
N PRO A 283 12.10 -0.60 24.62
CA PRO A 283 10.83 -1.04 25.20
C PRO A 283 9.65 -0.21 24.68
N GLY A 284 8.56 -0.88 24.32
CA GLY A 284 7.34 -0.23 23.83
C GLY A 284 7.38 0.24 22.37
N SER A 285 8.49 0.00 21.65
CA SER A 285 8.57 0.27 20.21
C SER A 285 7.82 -0.78 19.39
N LEU A 286 7.24 -0.35 18.26
CA LEU A 286 6.61 -1.22 17.28
C LEU A 286 7.60 -1.55 16.17
N ALA A 287 7.77 -2.83 15.88
CA ALA A 287 8.68 -3.31 14.84
C ALA A 287 8.01 -3.26 13.47
N ILE A 288 8.14 -2.16 12.75
CA ILE A 288 7.61 -2.03 11.37
C ILE A 288 8.80 -1.74 10.46
N PRO A 289 9.48 -2.78 9.92
CA PRO A 289 10.60 -2.60 9.00
C PRO A 289 10.25 -1.61 7.88
N ALA A 290 11.20 -0.76 7.46
CA ALA A 290 10.90 0.35 6.54
C ALA A 290 10.05 -0.04 5.31
N PRO A 291 10.32 -1.15 4.59
CA PRO A 291 9.51 -1.55 3.43
C PRO A 291 8.06 -1.95 3.76
N MET A 292 7.76 -2.24 5.03
CA MET A 292 6.43 -2.66 5.49
C MET A 292 5.57 -1.49 5.98
N ILE A 293 6.14 -0.28 6.12
CA ILE A 293 5.40 0.90 6.58
C ILE A 293 4.14 1.17 5.76
N PRO A 294 4.18 1.18 4.41
CA PRO A 294 3.00 1.45 3.61
C PRO A 294 1.81 0.54 3.93
N ALA A 295 2.06 -0.74 4.15
CA ALA A 295 1.01 -1.72 4.43
C ALA A 295 0.52 -1.70 5.89
N PHE A 296 1.40 -1.38 6.85
CA PHE A 296 1.15 -1.66 8.26
C PHE A 296 1.07 -0.43 9.17
N ALA A 297 1.73 0.69 8.83
CA ALA A 297 1.77 1.86 9.71
C ALA A 297 0.38 2.40 10.06
N GLY A 298 -0.52 2.46 9.07
CA GLY A 298 -1.88 2.95 9.26
C GLY A 298 -2.82 2.04 10.05
N TRP A 299 -2.37 0.86 10.49
CA TRP A 299 -3.08 0.02 11.46
C TRP A 299 -2.75 0.37 12.91
N TYR A 300 -1.58 0.98 13.15
CA TYR A 300 -1.05 1.18 14.51
C TYR A 300 -0.82 2.63 14.91
N ILE A 301 -0.86 3.55 13.93
CA ILE A 301 -0.63 4.98 14.15
C ILE A 301 -1.91 5.74 13.81
N GLU A 302 -2.38 6.54 14.76
CA GLU A 302 -3.56 7.37 14.56
C GLU A 302 -3.22 8.65 13.77
N PRO A 303 -4.15 9.19 12.96
CA PRO A 303 -3.98 10.47 12.29
C PRO A 303 -3.57 11.60 13.25
N GLY A 304 -2.44 12.25 12.97
CA GLY A 304 -1.90 13.34 13.78
C GLY A 304 -1.14 12.90 15.04
N GLN A 305 -1.07 11.60 15.35
CA GLN A 305 -0.23 11.09 16.43
C GLN A 305 1.24 11.44 16.17
N PRO A 306 1.99 11.97 17.16
CA PRO A 306 3.43 12.17 17.02
C PRO A 306 4.14 10.85 16.77
N VAL A 307 5.07 10.82 15.81
CA VAL A 307 5.85 9.62 15.46
C VAL A 307 7.35 9.91 15.63
N VAL A 308 8.07 8.97 16.22
CA VAL A 308 9.55 8.93 16.20
C VAL A 308 10.02 7.63 15.58
N LEU A 309 11.05 7.71 14.74
CA LEU A 309 11.62 6.56 14.06
C LEU A 309 12.87 6.06 14.80
N VAL A 310 13.01 4.75 14.96
CA VAL A 310 14.26 4.10 15.34
C VAL A 310 14.83 3.45 14.08
N ALA A 311 15.98 3.92 13.62
CA ALA A 311 16.55 3.53 12.33
C ALA A 311 18.03 3.17 12.46
N ALA A 312 18.55 2.37 11.53
CA ALA A 312 19.97 2.03 11.48
C ALA A 312 20.84 3.22 11.07
N ASP A 313 20.31 4.08 10.19
CA ASP A 313 21.00 5.24 9.66
C ASP A 313 20.00 6.32 9.15
N PRO A 314 20.46 7.54 8.83
CA PRO A 314 19.60 8.61 8.33
C PRO A 314 18.91 8.30 6.99
N GLY A 315 19.50 7.43 6.15
CA GLY A 315 18.92 7.01 4.88
C GLY A 315 17.68 6.15 5.09
N GLN A 316 17.76 5.16 5.98
CA GLN A 316 16.61 4.35 6.38
C GLN A 316 15.52 5.19 7.06
N ALA A 317 15.90 6.16 7.91
CA ALA A 317 14.94 7.09 8.51
C ALA A 317 14.21 7.94 7.45
N ARG A 318 14.94 8.40 6.43
CA ARG A 318 14.36 9.15 5.30
C ARG A 318 13.39 8.28 4.47
N GLU A 319 13.76 7.05 4.15
CA GLU A 319 12.89 6.11 3.42
C GLU A 319 11.58 5.88 4.18
N ALA A 320 11.67 5.55 5.47
CA ALA A 320 10.51 5.35 6.33
C ALA A 320 9.62 6.60 6.43
N ALA A 321 10.23 7.78 6.59
CA ALA A 321 9.51 9.05 6.61
C ALA A 321 8.78 9.32 5.29
N GLN A 322 9.38 8.99 4.14
CA GLN A 322 8.72 9.15 2.83
C GLN A 322 7.47 8.29 2.71
N HIS A 323 7.50 7.04 3.18
CA HIS A 323 6.32 6.18 3.21
C HIS A 323 5.21 6.77 4.08
N LEU A 324 5.53 7.19 5.30
CA LEU A 324 4.57 7.80 6.24
C LEU A 324 3.95 9.10 5.68
N ILE A 325 4.77 9.96 5.05
CA ILE A 325 4.31 11.22 4.45
C ILE A 325 3.28 10.98 3.34
N ARG A 326 3.46 9.95 2.52
CA ARG A 326 2.55 9.65 1.41
C ARG A 326 1.16 9.19 1.87
N ILE A 327 1.06 8.61 3.06
CA ILE A 327 -0.21 8.16 3.67
C ILE A 327 -0.73 9.10 4.77
N GLY A 328 -0.15 10.31 4.89
CA GLY A 328 -0.64 11.34 5.81
C GLY A 328 -0.26 11.19 7.28
N LEU A 329 0.68 10.31 7.59
CA LEU A 329 1.18 10.08 8.96
C LEU A 329 2.48 10.87 9.19
N ASP A 330 2.45 12.17 8.90
CA ASP A 330 3.65 13.03 8.75
C ASP A 330 4.02 13.88 9.98
N ASN A 331 3.41 13.65 11.14
CA ASN A 331 3.78 14.31 12.41
C ASN A 331 5.07 13.73 13.02
N LEU A 332 6.16 13.78 12.24
CA LEU A 332 7.46 13.21 12.59
C LEU A 332 8.22 14.13 13.54
N ARG A 333 8.56 13.64 14.74
CA ARG A 333 9.34 14.36 15.76
C ARG A 333 10.84 14.22 15.59
N GLY A 334 11.29 13.19 14.87
CA GLY A 334 12.69 12.94 14.59
C GLY A 334 12.96 11.45 14.37
N PHE A 335 14.25 11.11 14.34
CA PHE A 335 14.71 9.74 14.37
C PHE A 335 15.85 9.56 15.37
N LEU A 336 15.95 8.36 15.91
CA LEU A 336 17.05 7.94 16.75
C LEU A 336 17.83 6.84 16.01
N THR A 337 19.14 7.03 15.88
CA THR A 337 20.05 5.97 15.44
C THR A 337 20.50 5.19 16.67
N THR A 338 20.01 3.97 16.82
CA THR A 338 20.35 3.14 17.98
C THR A 338 21.45 2.15 17.64
N ASP A 339 22.69 2.54 17.96
CA ASP A 339 23.72 1.56 18.29
C ASP A 339 23.32 0.94 19.65
N MET A 340 22.63 -0.19 19.61
CA MET A 340 22.13 -0.85 20.84
C MET A 340 23.24 -1.18 21.85
N PRO A 341 24.45 -1.63 21.43
CA PRO A 341 25.61 -1.65 22.31
C PRO A 341 25.89 -0.32 23.03
N GLU A 342 25.88 0.82 22.33
CA GLU A 342 26.09 2.14 22.97
C GLU A 342 24.93 2.50 23.90
N TRP A 343 23.68 2.24 23.48
CA TRP A 343 22.48 2.43 24.30
C TRP A 343 22.58 1.66 25.62
N SER A 344 22.98 0.39 25.55
CA SER A 344 23.18 -0.47 26.72
C SER A 344 24.36 -0.01 27.57
N ALA A 345 25.47 0.44 26.96
CA ALA A 345 26.63 0.97 27.69
C ALA A 345 26.30 2.22 28.52
N ARG A 346 25.24 2.96 28.15
CA ARG A 346 24.68 4.09 28.92
C ARG A 346 23.74 3.66 30.05
N GLY A 347 23.51 2.37 30.23
CA GLY A 347 22.60 1.81 31.24
C GLY A 347 21.11 2.01 30.93
N LEU A 348 20.78 2.31 29.67
CA LEU A 348 19.40 2.51 29.23
C LEU A 348 18.72 1.15 28.97
N PRO A 349 17.40 1.03 29.25
CA PRO A 349 16.70 -0.24 29.11
C PRO A 349 16.53 -0.64 27.64
N PHE A 350 16.58 -1.95 27.39
CA PHE A 350 16.29 -2.57 26.10
C PHE A 350 15.61 -3.92 26.33
N HIS A 351 14.84 -4.38 25.35
CA HIS A 351 14.21 -5.69 25.32
C HIS A 351 14.76 -6.52 24.14
N SER A 352 14.43 -7.81 24.13
CA SER A 352 14.76 -8.75 23.06
C SER A 352 13.67 -9.81 22.97
N LEU A 353 13.38 -10.28 21.77
CA LEU A 353 12.39 -11.35 21.53
C LEU A 353 13.11 -12.59 20.98
N PRO A 354 12.90 -13.79 21.57
CA PRO A 354 13.53 -15.00 21.05
C PRO A 354 13.09 -15.32 19.62
N ALA A 355 14.05 -15.70 18.78
CA ALA A 355 13.79 -16.28 17.47
C ALA A 355 13.82 -17.81 17.58
N MET A 356 12.75 -18.47 17.12
CA MET A 356 12.60 -19.92 17.14
C MET A 356 12.86 -20.50 15.75
N HIS A 357 13.59 -21.61 15.69
CA HIS A 357 13.80 -22.39 14.48
C HIS A 357 12.65 -23.39 14.26
N VAL A 358 12.43 -23.83 13.02
CA VAL A 358 11.34 -24.78 12.69
C VAL A 358 11.38 -26.07 13.52
N ASP A 359 12.59 -26.55 13.87
CA ASP A 359 12.75 -27.76 14.68
C ASP A 359 12.26 -27.55 16.13
N ASP A 360 12.41 -26.34 16.69
CA ASP A 360 11.87 -25.99 18.01
C ASP A 360 10.33 -26.00 18.00
N ILE A 361 9.73 -25.52 16.90
CA ILE A 361 8.26 -25.49 16.73
C ILE A 361 7.71 -26.91 16.61
N ARG A 362 8.34 -27.75 15.78
CA ARG A 362 8.00 -29.17 15.66
C ARG A 362 8.11 -29.87 17.02
N GLU A 363 9.13 -29.55 17.80
CA GLU A 363 9.30 -30.09 19.15
C GLU A 363 8.19 -29.61 20.10
N ARG A 364 7.78 -28.33 20.04
CA ARG A 364 6.63 -27.85 20.81
C ARG A 364 5.32 -28.52 20.40
N PHE A 365 5.14 -28.96 19.16
CA PHE A 365 3.98 -29.78 18.80
C PHE A 365 4.05 -31.21 19.37
N ARG A 366 5.24 -31.83 19.38
CA ARG A 366 5.42 -33.18 19.96
C ARG A 366 5.31 -33.19 21.48
N ASN A 367 5.90 -32.19 22.11
CA ASN A 367 5.96 -32.00 23.55
C ASN A 367 5.51 -30.57 23.91
N PRO A 368 4.19 -30.29 23.87
CA PRO A 368 3.65 -28.95 24.13
C PRO A 368 4.08 -28.41 25.50
N PRO A 369 4.75 -27.25 25.55
CA PRO A 369 4.96 -26.54 26.80
C PRO A 369 3.61 -26.20 27.45
N GLU A 370 3.59 -26.10 28.77
CA GLU A 370 2.38 -25.70 29.48
C GLU A 370 1.95 -24.28 29.05
N ASN A 371 0.66 -24.15 28.74
CA ASN A 371 0.02 -22.93 28.25
C ASN A 371 0.78 -22.29 27.06
N TRP A 372 1.02 -23.08 26.00
CA TRP A 372 1.61 -22.61 24.74
C TRP A 372 0.59 -22.60 23.58
N GLN A 373 0.72 -21.64 22.66
CA GLN A 373 -0.06 -21.54 21.43
C GLN A 373 0.78 -20.99 20.28
N LEU A 374 0.65 -21.62 19.11
CA LEU A 374 1.11 -21.04 17.85
C LEU A 374 0.06 -20.05 17.33
N LEU A 375 0.44 -18.79 17.16
CA LEU A 375 -0.41 -17.71 16.66
C LEU A 375 -0.03 -17.39 15.21
N ASP A 376 -0.94 -17.68 14.29
CA ASP A 376 -0.83 -17.35 12.87
C ASP A 376 -1.39 -15.94 12.61
N VAL A 377 -0.55 -15.05 12.11
CA VAL A 377 -0.90 -13.66 11.81
C VAL A 377 -0.92 -13.32 10.31
N ARG A 378 -1.00 -14.34 9.45
CA ARG A 378 -1.21 -14.19 8.00
C ARG A 378 -2.62 -13.66 7.69
N SER A 379 -2.89 -13.33 6.42
CA SER A 379 -4.26 -13.04 5.98
C SER A 379 -5.16 -14.25 6.20
N ILE A 380 -6.48 -14.04 6.27
CA ILE A 380 -7.43 -15.15 6.36
C ILE A 380 -7.34 -16.06 5.12
N THR A 381 -7.13 -15.49 3.93
CA THR A 381 -6.95 -16.25 2.68
C THR A 381 -5.76 -17.19 2.78
N GLU A 382 -4.59 -16.71 3.22
CA GLU A 382 -3.40 -17.55 3.41
C GLU A 382 -3.64 -18.66 4.45
N TYR A 383 -4.44 -18.39 5.48
CA TYR A 383 -4.76 -19.34 6.55
C TYR A 383 -5.75 -20.42 6.09
N GLU A 384 -6.80 -20.03 5.35
CA GLU A 384 -7.82 -20.93 4.82
C GLU A 384 -7.29 -21.79 3.67
N GLU A 385 -6.35 -21.28 2.86
CA GLU A 385 -5.64 -22.05 1.85
C GLU A 385 -4.83 -23.18 2.48
N GLU A 386 -3.99 -22.87 3.47
CA GLU A 386 -3.25 -23.87 4.23
C GLU A 386 -2.74 -23.31 5.57
N ALA A 387 -3.15 -23.95 6.67
CA ALA A 387 -2.71 -23.62 8.03
C ALA A 387 -1.88 -24.75 8.66
N ILE A 388 -1.10 -24.40 9.68
CA ILE A 388 -0.48 -25.41 10.56
C ILE A 388 -1.53 -25.88 11.56
N ASP A 389 -1.83 -27.18 11.56
CA ASP A 389 -2.80 -27.78 12.48
C ASP A 389 -2.52 -27.39 13.95
N GLY A 390 -3.57 -26.91 14.64
CA GLY A 390 -3.48 -26.47 16.04
C GLY A 390 -3.02 -25.02 16.23
N SER A 391 -2.71 -24.28 15.15
CA SER A 391 -2.54 -22.83 15.23
C SER A 391 -3.87 -22.10 15.47
N VAL A 392 -3.77 -20.88 16.02
CA VAL A 392 -4.90 -19.95 16.17
C VAL A 392 -4.62 -18.74 15.29
N HIS A 393 -5.63 -18.28 14.56
CA HIS A 393 -5.50 -17.16 13.62
C HIS A 393 -5.97 -15.83 14.22
N VAL A 394 -5.15 -14.80 14.06
CA VAL A 394 -5.51 -13.38 14.22
C VAL A 394 -4.69 -12.57 13.24
N TYR A 395 -5.32 -11.91 12.27
CA TYR A 395 -4.59 -11.08 11.29
C TYR A 395 -3.79 -9.97 11.99
N VAL A 396 -2.53 -9.78 11.57
CA VAL A 396 -1.58 -8.85 12.20
C VAL A 396 -2.15 -7.42 12.32
N GLY A 397 -2.88 -6.93 11.31
CA GLY A 397 -3.42 -5.58 11.29
C GLY A 397 -4.53 -5.37 12.33
N GLU A 398 -5.38 -6.38 12.54
CA GLU A 398 -6.50 -6.33 13.49
C GLU A 398 -6.12 -6.77 14.91
N LEU A 399 -4.89 -7.28 15.10
CA LEU A 399 -4.40 -7.77 16.38
C LEU A 399 -4.64 -6.79 17.55
N PRO A 400 -4.41 -5.46 17.43
CA PRO A 400 -4.67 -4.52 18.52
C PRO A 400 -6.12 -4.55 19.04
N GLU A 401 -7.09 -4.73 18.14
CA GLU A 401 -8.52 -4.77 18.49
C GLU A 401 -8.96 -6.15 19.02
N GLN A 402 -8.10 -7.16 18.87
CA GLN A 402 -8.38 -8.55 19.22
C GLN A 402 -7.57 -9.06 20.41
N LEU A 403 -6.81 -8.20 21.09
CA LEU A 403 -5.99 -8.57 22.24
C LEU A 403 -6.80 -9.23 23.37
N ASP A 404 -8.04 -8.78 23.61
CA ASP A 404 -8.93 -9.34 24.64
C ASP A 404 -9.35 -10.79 24.35
N ARG A 405 -9.18 -11.26 23.11
CA ARG A 405 -9.43 -12.66 22.73
C ARG A 405 -8.27 -13.58 23.11
N LEU A 406 -7.12 -13.02 23.48
CA LEU A 406 -5.91 -13.74 23.82
C LEU A 406 -5.68 -13.78 25.33
N ASP A 407 -5.26 -14.93 25.86
CA ASP A 407 -4.83 -15.05 27.26
C ASP A 407 -3.44 -14.45 27.45
N GLY A 408 -3.33 -13.34 28.19
CA GLY A 408 -2.06 -12.64 28.47
C GLY A 408 -1.02 -13.45 29.25
N ASN A 409 -1.42 -14.55 29.92
CA ASN A 409 -0.51 -15.44 30.65
C ASN A 409 0.01 -16.59 29.79
N ARG A 410 -0.50 -16.72 28.56
CA ARG A 410 -0.12 -17.77 27.63
C ARG A 410 1.19 -17.43 26.92
N HIS A 411 1.96 -18.48 26.62
CA HIS A 411 3.15 -18.39 25.79
C HIS A 411 2.75 -18.46 24.32
N TYR A 412 2.92 -17.36 23.59
CA TYR A 412 2.70 -17.34 22.15
C TYR A 412 3.99 -17.49 21.38
N THR A 413 3.98 -18.40 20.41
CA THR A 413 4.90 -18.31 19.27
C THR A 413 4.16 -17.71 18.10
N VAL A 414 4.65 -16.59 17.59
CA VAL A 414 4.01 -15.88 16.48
C VAL A 414 4.64 -16.31 15.15
N MET A 415 3.81 -16.52 14.14
CA MET A 415 4.24 -16.92 12.80
C MET A 415 3.47 -16.18 11.69
N CYS A 416 4.09 -16.01 10.53
CA CYS A 416 3.41 -15.55 9.31
C CYS A 416 3.90 -16.32 8.06
N ALA A 417 3.98 -15.72 6.88
CA ALA A 417 4.61 -16.42 5.74
C ALA A 417 6.12 -16.63 5.93
N SER A 418 6.86 -15.61 6.39
CA SER A 418 8.34 -15.58 6.41
C SER A 418 8.98 -15.06 7.70
N GLY A 419 8.21 -14.48 8.62
CA GLY A 419 8.65 -13.96 9.92
C GLY A 419 8.53 -12.44 10.11
N ALA A 420 8.37 -11.65 9.03
CA ALA A 420 8.31 -10.19 9.14
C ALA A 420 7.03 -9.69 9.84
N ARG A 421 5.84 -10.11 9.36
CA ARG A 421 4.55 -9.81 10.03
C ARG A 421 4.48 -10.39 11.45
N ALA A 422 5.09 -11.56 11.67
CA ALA A 422 5.17 -12.15 13.00
C ALA A 422 5.95 -11.27 13.98
N THR A 423 6.98 -10.58 13.51
CA THR A 423 7.76 -9.63 14.32
C THR A 423 6.96 -8.37 14.66
N ILE A 424 6.18 -7.84 13.72
CA ILE A 424 5.21 -6.76 13.98
C ILE A 424 4.27 -7.19 15.11
N ALA A 425 3.57 -8.32 14.93
CA ALA A 425 2.62 -8.84 15.91
C ALA A 425 3.27 -9.11 17.28
N ALA A 426 4.48 -9.65 17.33
CA ALA A 426 5.19 -9.87 18.58
C ALA A 426 5.50 -8.55 19.31
N SER A 427 5.86 -7.48 18.59
CA SER A 427 6.04 -6.15 19.21
C SER A 427 4.73 -5.56 19.74
N VAL A 428 3.59 -5.82 19.07
CA VAL A 428 2.26 -5.43 19.54
C VAL A 428 1.89 -6.17 20.82
N LEU A 429 2.11 -7.49 20.87
CA LEU A 429 1.88 -8.31 22.06
C LEU A 429 2.78 -7.88 23.22
N GLU A 430 4.07 -7.65 22.99
CA GLU A 430 4.99 -7.19 24.04
C GLU A 430 4.53 -5.84 24.61
N ARG A 431 4.16 -4.88 23.75
CA ARG A 431 3.63 -3.57 24.14
C ARG A 431 2.32 -3.68 24.94
N ALA A 432 1.49 -4.69 24.64
CA ALA A 432 0.27 -5.00 25.38
C ALA A 432 0.50 -5.74 26.70
N GLY A 433 1.76 -6.04 27.06
CA GLY A 433 2.13 -6.66 28.34
C GLY A 433 2.22 -8.19 28.30
N PHE A 434 2.19 -8.81 27.11
CA PHE A 434 2.41 -10.25 26.98
C PHE A 434 3.90 -10.55 27.25
N SER A 435 4.17 -11.22 28.37
CA SER A 435 5.53 -11.46 28.85
C SER A 435 6.23 -12.67 28.23
N ARG A 436 5.49 -13.53 27.53
CA ARG A 436 5.98 -14.79 26.93
C ARG A 436 5.65 -14.84 25.45
N VAL A 437 6.46 -14.16 24.65
CA VAL A 437 6.31 -14.09 23.19
C VAL A 437 7.63 -14.47 22.53
N ASP A 438 7.59 -15.33 21.53
CA ASP A 438 8.71 -15.60 20.63
C ASP A 438 8.26 -15.68 19.18
N VAL A 439 9.19 -15.52 18.24
CA VAL A 439 8.92 -15.42 16.81
C VAL A 439 9.44 -16.65 16.08
N PHE A 440 8.58 -17.36 15.36
CA PHE A 440 9.00 -18.43 14.47
C PHE A 440 9.62 -17.82 13.19
N LEU A 441 10.95 -17.72 13.16
CA LEU A 441 11.68 -17.14 12.03
C LEU A 441 11.64 -18.08 10.82
N GLY A 442 11.36 -17.54 9.63
CA GLY A 442 11.10 -18.32 8.41
C GLY A 442 9.66 -18.85 8.32
N SER A 443 8.96 -18.96 9.46
CA SER A 443 7.52 -19.23 9.60
C SER A 443 6.97 -20.32 8.65
N PHE A 444 5.83 -20.09 8.00
CA PHE A 444 5.15 -21.07 7.15
C PHE A 444 6.03 -21.56 5.98
N GLY A 445 6.83 -20.68 5.38
CA GLY A 445 7.77 -21.07 4.32
C GLY A 445 8.81 -22.10 4.82
N ALA A 446 9.37 -21.89 6.02
CA ALA A 446 10.28 -22.85 6.63
C ALA A 446 9.58 -24.16 6.98
N TRP A 447 8.33 -24.11 7.46
CA TRP A 447 7.51 -25.28 7.77
C TRP A 447 7.32 -26.19 6.53
N LYS A 448 6.92 -25.59 5.40
CA LYS A 448 6.67 -26.31 4.13
C LYS A 448 7.94 -26.85 3.45
N SER A 449 9.07 -26.18 3.60
CA SER A 449 10.33 -26.57 2.93
C SER A 449 10.93 -27.90 3.39
N ARG A 450 10.42 -28.47 4.49
CA ARG A 450 10.96 -29.67 5.14
C ARG A 450 9.94 -30.82 5.19
N ASP A 451 8.99 -30.85 4.25
CA ASP A 451 8.08 -31.96 3.99
C ASP A 451 8.49 -32.76 2.75
#